data_AF-A0A8T4AQQ2-F1
#
_entry.id   AF-A0A8T4AQQ2-F1
#
_cell.length_a   1.000
_cell.length_b   1.000
_cell.length_c   1.000
_cell.angle_alpha   90.00
_cell.angle_beta   90.00
_cell.angle_gamma   90.00
#
_symmetry.space_group_name_H-M   'P 1'
#
loop_
_entity.id
_entity.type
_entity.pdbx_description
1 polymer ?
#
loop_
_entity_poly.entity_id
_entity_poly.type
_entity_poly.pdbx_seq_one_letter_code
_entity_poly.pdbx_strand_id
1 'polypeptide(L)' 'MKLPDPPKLVRFLLFHIANGIAIGAVFVLAIIWSNFLGVGDMLARDSSGIATFILFFQTCLTFGGVSAAIAVMHLGDDD' A
#
# COMPACT_ATOMS: atom_id res chain seq x y z
N MET A 1 -3.30 -5.83 28.02
CA MET A 1 -1.95 -5.22 28.03
C MET A 1 -1.98 -4.05 27.05
N LYS A 2 -1.95 -2.79 27.53
CA LYS A 2 -1.87 -1.63 26.64
C LYS A 2 -0.43 -1.52 26.17
N LEU A 3 -0.20 -1.57 24.87
CA LEU A 3 1.11 -1.28 24.29
C LEU A 3 1.43 0.20 24.56
N PRO A 4 2.67 0.54 24.91
CA PRO A 4 3.08 1.93 25.08
C PRO A 4 2.90 2.71 23.77
N ASP A 5 2.54 3.98 23.87
CA ASP A 5 2.32 4.83 22.70
C ASP A 5 3.62 4.93 21.87
N PRO A 6 3.56 4.73 20.55
CA PRO A 6 4.74 4.83 19.72
C PRO A 6 5.26 6.29 19.70
N PRO A 7 6.58 6.50 19.54
CA PRO A 7 7.15 7.83 19.37
C PRO A 7 6.47 8.61 18.25
N LYS A 8 6.37 9.94 18.39
CA LYS A 8 5.63 10.80 17.46
C LYS A 8 5.97 10.56 15.98
N LEU A 9 7.25 10.42 15.66
CA LEU A 9 7.73 10.16 14.29
C LEU A 9 7.34 8.77 13.76
N VAL A 10 7.30 7.75 14.61
CA VAL A 10 6.85 6.41 14.23
C VAL A 10 5.36 6.43 13.90
N ARG A 11 4.56 7.14 14.72
CA ARG A 11 3.13 7.31 14.45
C ARG A 11 2.88 8.10 13.16
N PHE A 12 3.65 9.15 12.92
CA PHE A 12 3.63 9.92 11.68
C PHE A 12 3.90 9.02 10.47
N LEU A 13 4.99 8.25 10.50
CA LEU A 13 5.38 7.35 9.41
C LEU A 13 4.30 6.30 9.15
N LEU A 14 3.79 5.64 10.21
CA LEU A 14 2.75 4.62 10.08
C LEU A 14 1.45 5.17 9.48
N PHE A 15 1.08 6.41 9.81
CA PHE A 15 -0.10 7.06 9.24
C PHE A 15 0.04 7.25 7.72
N HIS A 16 1.20 7.74 7.25
CA HIS A 16 1.44 7.93 5.82
C HIS A 16 1.61 6.61 5.06
N ILE A 17 2.25 5.61 5.67
CA ILE A 17 2.31 4.25 5.10
C ILE A 17 0.89 3.69 4.94
N ALA A 18 0.04 3.80 5.97
CA ALA A 18 -1.34 3.31 5.93
C ALA A 18 -2.15 3.99 4.81
N ASN A 19 -2.00 5.31 4.64
CA ASN A 19 -2.62 6.04 3.53
C ASN A 19 -2.15 5.54 2.16
N GLY A 20 -0.84 5.31 1.99
CA GLY A 20 -0.30 4.76 0.75
C GLY A 20 -0.81 3.34 0.48
N ILE A 21 -0.87 2.48 1.50
CA ILE A 21 -1.44 1.13 1.38
C ILE A 21 -2.92 1.19 0.97
N ALA A 22 -3.70 2.10 1.54
CA ALA A 22 -5.12 2.25 1.17
C ALA A 22 -5.28 2.62 -0.32
N ILE A 23 -4.45 3.54 -0.83
CA ILE A 23 -4.44 3.90 -2.25
C ILE A 23 -4.00 2.71 -3.10
N GLY A 24 -2.93 2.02 -2.72
CA GLY A 24 -2.44 0.82 -3.42
C GLY A 24 -3.49 -0.30 -3.49
N ALA A 25 -4.23 -0.52 -2.40
CA ALA A 25 -5.30 -1.51 -2.36
C ALA A 25 -6.45 -1.18 -3.33
N VAL A 26 -6.86 0.10 -3.39
CA VAL A 26 -7.87 0.56 -4.36
C VAL A 26 -7.35 0.39 -5.79
N PHE A 27 -6.08 0.70 -6.05
CA PHE A 27 -5.47 0.54 -7.36
C PHE A 27 -5.42 -0.93 -7.82
N VAL A 28 -5.01 -1.84 -6.94
CA VAL A 28 -5.03 -3.29 -7.24
C VAL A 28 -6.45 -3.78 -7.50
N LEU A 29 -7.42 -3.37 -6.68
CA LEU A 29 -8.82 -3.71 -6.89
C LEU A 29 -9.32 -3.23 -8.26
N ALA A 30 -8.97 -2.00 -8.66
CA ALA A 30 -9.33 -1.45 -9.96
C ALA A 30 -8.74 -2.26 -11.12
N ILE A 31 -7.47 -2.67 -11.04
CA ILE A 31 -6.82 -3.52 -12.05
C ILE A 31 -7.52 -4.88 -12.18
N ILE A 32 -7.80 -5.53 -11.05
CA ILE A 32 -8.44 -6.84 -11.04
C ILE A 32 -9.87 -6.73 -11.57
N TRP A 33 -10.64 -5.75 -11.11
CA TRP A 33 -12.04 -5.58 -11.50
C TRP A 33 -12.22 -5.21 -12.97
N SER A 34 -11.36 -4.33 -13.50
CA SER A 34 -11.37 -3.96 -14.92
C SER A 34 -10.78 -5.04 -15.83
N ASN A 35 -10.20 -6.11 -15.25
CA ASN A 35 -9.42 -7.11 -15.97
C ASN A 35 -8.37 -6.47 -16.89
N PHE A 36 -7.68 -5.43 -16.39
CA PHE A 36 -6.74 -4.65 -17.19
C PHE A 36 -5.64 -5.56 -17.75
N LEU A 37 -5.47 -5.55 -19.08
CA LEU A 37 -4.54 -6.43 -19.81
C LEU A 37 -4.73 -7.95 -19.53
N GLY A 38 -5.92 -8.37 -19.08
CA GLY A 38 -6.19 -9.77 -18.75
C GLY A 38 -5.66 -10.22 -17.38
N VAL A 39 -5.22 -9.29 -16.51
CA VAL A 39 -4.67 -9.61 -15.19
C VAL A 39 -5.70 -10.31 -14.31
N GLY A 40 -6.96 -9.87 -14.30
CA GLY A 40 -8.02 -10.49 -13.51
C GLY A 40 -8.23 -11.96 -13.87
N ASP A 41 -8.31 -12.27 -15.15
CA ASP A 41 -8.42 -13.64 -15.66
C ASP A 41 -7.18 -14.48 -15.36
N MET A 42 -5.98 -13.88 -15.46
CA MET A 42 -4.72 -14.54 -15.13
C MET A 42 -4.70 -14.96 -13.65
N LEU A 43 -5.11 -14.06 -12.75
CA LEU A 43 -5.21 -14.34 -11.32
C LEU A 43 -6.27 -15.39 -11.00
N ALA A 44 -7.42 -15.38 -11.69
CA ALA A 44 -8.49 -16.36 -11.50
C ALA A 44 -8.07 -17.80 -11.86
N ARG A 45 -7.04 -17.96 -12.70
CA ARG A 45 -6.47 -19.28 -13.06
C ARG A 45 -5.41 -19.76 -12.06
N ASP A 46 -4.89 -18.88 -11.21
CA ASP A 46 -3.95 -19.26 -10.15
C ASP A 46 -4.71 -19.83 -8.94
N SER A 47 -4.68 -21.14 -8.78
CA SER A 47 -5.31 -21.82 -7.64
C SER A 47 -4.57 -21.61 -6.31
N SER A 48 -3.33 -21.14 -6.34
CA SER A 48 -2.53 -20.95 -5.12
C SER A 48 -2.83 -19.63 -4.40
N GLY A 49 -3.34 -18.63 -5.13
CA GLY A 49 -3.52 -17.26 -4.63
C GLY A 49 -2.21 -16.48 -4.44
N ILE A 50 -1.06 -17.08 -4.75
CA ILE A 50 0.25 -16.44 -4.61
C ILE A 50 0.39 -15.27 -5.57
N ALA A 51 -0.14 -15.38 -6.80
CA ALA A 51 -0.08 -14.29 -7.77
C ALA A 51 -0.84 -13.05 -7.27
N THR A 52 -2.04 -13.25 -6.71
CA THR A 52 -2.85 -12.18 -6.12
C THR A 52 -2.16 -11.58 -4.90
N PHE A 53 -1.56 -12.41 -4.04
CA PHE A 53 -0.81 -11.95 -2.87
C PHE A 53 0.41 -11.10 -3.26
N ILE A 54 1.23 -11.56 -4.21
CA ILE A 54 2.41 -10.81 -4.68
C ILE A 54 1.99 -9.49 -5.30
N LEU A 55 0.97 -9.49 -6.17
CA LEU A 55 0.47 -8.27 -6.80
C LEU A 55 0.00 -7.27 -5.73
N PHE A 56 -0.85 -7.72 -4.80
CA PHE A 56 -1.39 -6.88 -3.74
C PHE A 56 -0.27 -6.35 -2.84
N PHE A 57 0.56 -7.24 -2.30
CA PHE A 57 1.58 -6.90 -1.33
C PHE A 57 2.62 -5.95 -1.93
N GLN A 58 3.13 -6.26 -3.13
CA GLN A 58 4.15 -5.43 -3.75
C GLN A 58 3.62 -4.04 -4.11
N THR A 59 2.40 -3.98 -4.63
CA THR A 59 1.78 -2.69 -4.96
C THR A 59 1.53 -1.87 -3.70
N CYS A 60 0.91 -2.43 -2.67
CA CYS A 60 0.69 -1.76 -1.39
C CYS A 60 2.00 -1.31 -0.73
N LEU A 61 3.05 -2.14 -0.80
CA LEU A 61 4.38 -1.79 -0.30
C LEU A 61 4.97 -0.61 -1.05
N THR A 62 4.87 -0.57 -2.39
CA THR A 62 5.36 0.54 -3.21
C THR A 62 4.61 1.84 -2.89
N PHE A 63 3.28 1.84 -2.89
CA PHE A 63 2.50 3.04 -2.58
C PHE A 63 2.70 3.51 -1.13
N GLY A 64 2.76 2.57 -0.17
CA GLY A 64 3.08 2.86 1.23
C GLY A 64 4.44 3.53 1.39
N GLY A 65 5.47 3.00 0.72
CA GLY A 65 6.83 3.55 0.72
C GLY A 65 6.91 4.94 0.10
N VAL A 66 6.27 5.16 -1.05
CA VAL A 66 6.25 6.47 -1.72
C VAL A 66 5.51 7.50 -0.88
N SER A 67 4.33 7.18 -0.34
CA SER A 67 3.57 8.06 0.55
C SER A 67 4.37 8.47 1.79
N ALA A 68 5.07 7.51 2.40
CA ALA A 68 5.97 7.77 3.51
C ALA A 68 7.17 8.66 3.13
N ALA A 69 7.79 8.40 1.99
CA ALA A 69 8.91 9.20 1.49
C ALA A 69 8.49 10.66 1.22
N ILE A 70 7.35 10.86 0.56
CA ILE A 70 6.76 12.18 0.32
C ILE A 70 6.51 12.90 1.65
N ALA A 71 5.94 12.22 2.64
CA ALA A 71 5.67 12.83 3.94
C ALA A 71 6.96 13.23 4.67
N VAL A 72 8.01 12.41 4.61
CA VAL A 72 9.31 12.73 5.20
C VAL A 72 9.97 13.92 4.49
N MET A 73 9.88 14.01 3.16
CA MET A 73 10.43 15.14 2.39
C MET A 73 9.76 16.46 2.76
N HIS A 74 8.44 16.45 3.03
CA HIS A 74 7.70 17.64 3.45
C HIS A 74 7.86 18.00 4.94
N LEU A 75 8.59 17.20 5.75
CA LEU A 75 8.70 17.47 7.19
C LEU A 75 9.49 18.75 7.52
N GLY A 76 10.27 19.26 6.55
CA GLY A 76 11.05 20.49 6.68
C GLY A 76 10.49 21.67 5.88
N ASP A 77 9.32 21.53 5.25
CA ASP A 77 8.67 22.63 4.56
C ASP A 77 7.82 23.41 5.59
N ASP A 78 8.27 24.62 5.94
CA ASP A 78 7.60 25.53 6.88
C ASP A 78 6.47 26.32 6.18
N ASP A 79 5.42 25.64 5.72
CA ASP A 79 4.14 26.26 5.30
C ASP A 79 2.93 25.55 5.93
#